data_AF-A0A6I4IRE3-F1
#
_entry.id   AF-A0A6I4IRE3-F1
#
_cell.length_a   1.000
_cell.length_b   1.000
_cell.length_c   1.000
_cell.angle_alpha   90.00
_cell.angle_beta   90.00
_cell.angle_gamma   90.00
#
_symmetry.space_group_name_H-M   'P 1'
#
loop_
_entity.id
_entity.type
_entity.pdbx_description
1 polymer ?
#
loop_
_entity_poly.entity_id
_entity_poly.type
_entity_poly.pdbx_seq_one_letter_code
_entity_poly.pdbx_strand_id
1 'polypeptide(L)'
;MKPQILIILPRGETIRNFIYTGIVKDVMKYFHVTLYAVKPNETIWKLLSESSDQLYELKTENFSYGYKIFFEIFDLAHNRYMWSEAAKVRWEMRDVEANSIKKKIIRRIKKSIAILLAHRKTLQWAEKIDAWLASKEKQVLEYQKFLLENKFDLVFNTSHSHARIALPLVYAANNLNIKTTTFLYSWDNLTSQGRVVPKYDFYFAWNSKIKNDFHTIYPHVKKNQVIVTGTPQFINHFDEDKCLSKKELYEKLGLNLEDKYFLYSSGMSHHMPYEPYVVERIADIIYSIDPEIKLVVRTYAKDKASVFRELKTRRKDILIPEVDWEPNFQTPLLSDQEFFVSLMKNAIAGINVASTVSLELCMLNKPAINVGYNPPDKNIYPYNYTRFYSFDHYKPIVESGAVQVAINEAHLKKLLENAIENPKEFAVERQKLIADFFENNLSQSIKENFVSVIATIHNEK
;
A
#
# COMPACT_ATOMS: atom_id res chain seq x y z
N MET A 1 7.61 -28.86 21.63
CA MET A 1 6.73 -28.86 20.45
C MET A 1 6.67 -27.43 19.95
N LYS A 2 6.79 -27.16 18.64
CA LYS A 2 6.71 -25.79 18.13
C LYS A 2 5.29 -25.25 18.33
N PRO A 3 5.11 -23.98 18.76
CA PRO A 3 3.79 -23.35 18.84
C PRO A 3 3.13 -23.23 17.46
N GLN A 4 1.80 -23.18 17.44
CA GLN A 4 0.97 -23.09 16.23
C GLN A 4 0.65 -21.62 15.94
N ILE A 5 1.08 -21.14 14.76
CA ILE A 5 0.72 -19.81 14.26
C ILE A 5 -0.14 -19.94 13.01
N LEU A 6 -1.24 -19.19 12.98
CA LEU A 6 -2.03 -18.98 11.77
C LEU A 6 -1.66 -17.63 11.16
N ILE A 7 -1.21 -17.62 9.91
CA ILE A 7 -0.88 -16.39 9.17
C ILE A 7 -1.92 -16.19 8.06
N ILE A 8 -2.56 -15.02 8.07
CA ILE A 8 -3.58 -14.65 7.08
C ILE A 8 -2.93 -13.77 6.01
N LEU A 9 -3.01 -14.21 4.75
CA LEU A 9 -2.56 -13.49 3.55
C LEU A 9 -3.78 -13.04 2.72
N PRO A 10 -4.40 -11.90 3.07
CA PRO A 10 -5.70 -11.50 2.51
C PRO A 10 -5.65 -10.95 1.09
N ARG A 11 -4.47 -10.79 0.49
CA ARG A 11 -4.29 -10.16 -0.82
C ARG A 11 -2.94 -10.47 -1.45
N GLY A 12 -2.84 -10.28 -2.75
CA GLY A 12 -1.63 -10.55 -3.52
C GLY A 12 -0.38 -9.83 -3.02
N GLU A 13 -0.49 -8.56 -2.64
CA GLU A 13 0.69 -7.83 -2.16
C GLU A 13 1.20 -8.31 -0.80
N THR A 14 0.36 -8.98 0.00
CA THR A 14 0.84 -9.62 1.23
C THR A 14 1.63 -10.88 0.96
N ILE A 15 1.32 -11.61 -0.13
CA ILE A 15 2.14 -12.71 -0.62
C ILE A 15 3.52 -12.16 -1.01
N ARG A 16 3.56 -11.08 -1.80
CA ARG A 16 4.81 -10.38 -2.12
C ARG A 16 5.60 -10.00 -0.87
N ASN A 17 4.94 -9.37 0.10
CA ASN A 17 5.59 -8.85 1.28
C ASN A 17 6.11 -9.95 2.22
N PHE A 18 5.39 -11.06 2.43
CA PHE A 18 5.73 -12.03 3.49
C PHE A 18 6.23 -13.39 2.98
N ILE A 19 5.83 -13.78 1.76
CA ILE A 19 6.25 -15.05 1.16
C ILE A 19 7.50 -14.83 0.32
N TYR A 20 7.48 -13.88 -0.63
CA TYR A 20 8.61 -13.68 -1.54
C TYR A 20 9.86 -13.15 -0.85
N THR A 21 9.70 -12.44 0.27
CA THR A 21 10.82 -11.97 1.10
C THR A 21 11.41 -13.10 1.96
N GLY A 22 10.72 -14.23 2.11
CA GLY A 22 11.15 -15.35 2.95
C GLY A 22 10.82 -15.20 4.44
N ILE A 23 10.12 -14.15 4.86
CA ILE A 23 9.77 -13.95 6.28
C ILE A 23 8.99 -15.14 6.84
N VAL A 24 7.98 -15.64 6.12
CA VAL A 24 7.20 -16.80 6.57
C VAL A 24 8.10 -18.05 6.70
N LYS A 25 9.03 -18.25 5.78
CA LYS A 25 10.00 -19.34 5.84
C LYS A 25 10.89 -19.25 7.09
N ASP A 26 11.27 -18.05 7.50
CA ASP A 26 12.01 -17.84 8.76
C ASP A 26 11.14 -18.05 10.00
N VAL A 27 9.85 -17.70 9.96
CA VAL A 27 8.89 -18.00 11.04
C VAL A 27 8.71 -19.51 11.23
N MET A 28 8.68 -20.31 10.15
CA MET A 28 8.59 -21.78 10.21
C MET A 28 9.74 -22.45 10.97
N LYS A 29 10.88 -21.75 11.15
CA LYS A 29 11.98 -22.26 12.00
C LYS A 29 11.56 -22.38 13.46
N TYR A 30 10.61 -21.55 13.91
CA TYR A 30 10.19 -21.45 15.31
C TYR A 30 8.75 -21.89 15.56
N PHE A 31 7.88 -21.83 14.55
CA PHE A 31 6.46 -22.15 14.64
C PHE A 31 6.06 -23.27 13.66
N HIS A 32 4.96 -23.96 13.95
CA HIS A 32 4.17 -24.63 12.92
C HIS A 32 3.23 -23.60 12.29
N VAL A 33 3.34 -23.42 10.98
CA VAL A 33 2.66 -22.35 10.23
C VAL A 33 1.50 -22.92 9.43
N THR A 34 0.29 -22.50 9.78
CA THR A 34 -0.89 -22.63 8.94
C THR A 34 -1.15 -21.33 8.19
N LEU A 35 -1.22 -21.39 6.87
CA LEU A 35 -1.59 -20.26 6.03
C LEU A 35 -3.09 -20.26 5.71
N TYR A 36 -3.72 -19.09 5.89
CA TYR A 36 -5.00 -18.77 5.28
C TYR A 36 -4.78 -17.69 4.23
N ALA A 37 -4.82 -18.07 2.95
CA ALA A 37 -4.40 -17.19 1.87
C ALA A 37 -5.46 -17.09 0.77
N VAL A 38 -5.53 -15.93 0.13
CA VAL A 38 -6.17 -15.85 -1.19
C VAL A 38 -5.46 -16.79 -2.17
N LYS A 39 -6.19 -17.27 -3.19
CA LYS A 39 -5.65 -18.16 -4.22
C LYS A 39 -5.62 -17.45 -5.58
N PRO A 40 -4.50 -16.80 -5.96
CA PRO A 40 -4.41 -16.08 -7.23
C PRO A 40 -4.40 -17.03 -8.44
N ASN A 41 -3.53 -18.02 -8.42
CA ASN A 41 -3.42 -19.08 -9.43
C ASN A 41 -2.73 -20.32 -8.83
N GLU A 42 -2.68 -21.43 -9.57
CA GLU A 42 -2.11 -22.70 -9.08
C GLU A 42 -0.60 -22.62 -8.81
N THR A 43 0.15 -21.84 -9.59
CA THR A 43 1.59 -21.67 -9.40
C THR A 43 1.90 -21.01 -8.06
N ILE A 44 1.22 -19.90 -7.76
CA ILE A 44 1.34 -19.20 -6.47
C ILE A 44 0.80 -20.08 -5.35
N TRP A 45 -0.30 -20.81 -5.58
CA TRP A 45 -0.85 -21.73 -4.59
C TRP A 45 0.16 -22.82 -4.19
N LYS A 46 0.88 -23.39 -5.16
CA LYS A 46 1.97 -24.35 -4.90
C LYS A 46 3.10 -23.72 -4.08
N LEU A 47 3.52 -22.50 -4.42
CA LEU A 47 4.53 -21.77 -3.65
C LEU A 47 4.09 -21.53 -2.19
N LEU A 48 2.83 -21.18 -1.97
CA LEU A 48 2.27 -21.02 -0.63
C LEU A 48 2.29 -22.36 0.14
N SER A 49 1.95 -23.46 -0.55
CA SER A 49 1.96 -24.81 0.03
C SER A 49 3.37 -25.22 0.48
N GLU A 50 4.39 -24.91 -0.33
CA GLU A 50 5.80 -25.15 0.00
C GLU A 50 6.32 -24.22 1.11
N SER A 51 5.62 -23.11 1.38
CA SER A 51 5.95 -22.11 2.39
C SER A 51 5.11 -22.23 3.68
N SER A 52 4.54 -23.41 3.95
CA SER A 52 3.68 -23.65 5.12
C SER A 52 3.62 -25.12 5.52
N ASP A 53 3.21 -25.41 6.75
CA ASP A 53 2.88 -26.78 7.18
C ASP A 53 1.47 -27.17 6.75
N GLN A 54 0.54 -26.20 6.70
CA GLN A 54 -0.82 -26.35 6.24
C GLN A 54 -1.27 -25.11 5.47
N LEU A 55 -2.09 -25.30 4.44
CA LEU A 55 -2.61 -24.22 3.60
C LEU A 55 -4.11 -24.36 3.39
N TYR A 56 -4.83 -23.27 3.65
CA TYR A 56 -6.27 -23.15 3.46
C TYR A 56 -6.62 -21.91 2.64
N GLU A 57 -7.62 -22.03 1.78
CA GLU A 57 -8.10 -20.91 0.97
C GLU A 57 -8.94 -19.97 1.82
N LEU A 58 -8.59 -18.69 1.78
CA LEU A 58 -9.34 -17.62 2.39
C LEU A 58 -10.48 -17.20 1.44
N LYS A 59 -11.71 -17.52 1.83
CA LYS A 59 -12.91 -17.23 1.05
C LYS A 59 -13.41 -15.82 1.30
N THR A 60 -13.98 -15.19 0.26
CA THR A 60 -14.62 -13.86 0.32
C THR A 60 -15.55 -13.74 1.52
N GLU A 61 -15.52 -12.58 2.19
CA GLU A 61 -16.35 -12.36 3.37
C GLU A 61 -17.84 -12.33 3.01
N ASN A 62 -18.64 -13.06 3.79
CA ASN A 62 -20.08 -13.08 3.63
C ASN A 62 -20.79 -12.56 4.89
N PHE A 63 -20.70 -11.25 5.09
CA PHE A 63 -21.43 -10.57 6.15
C PHE A 63 -22.88 -10.27 5.77
N SER A 64 -23.78 -10.33 6.76
CA SER A 64 -25.17 -9.92 6.62
C SER A 64 -25.31 -8.46 6.15
N TYR A 65 -26.43 -8.16 5.48
CA TYR A 65 -26.69 -6.81 4.98
C TYR A 65 -26.77 -5.76 6.12
N GLY A 66 -27.35 -6.14 7.26
CA GLY A 66 -27.41 -5.30 8.45
C GLY A 66 -26.02 -4.95 8.99
N TYR A 67 -25.14 -5.94 9.11
CA TYR A 67 -23.74 -5.71 9.49
C TYR A 67 -23.03 -4.77 8.52
N LYS A 68 -23.18 -4.99 7.21
CA LYS A 68 -22.57 -4.14 6.17
C LYS A 68 -22.99 -2.68 6.31
N ILE A 69 -24.29 -2.40 6.53
CA ILE A 69 -24.77 -1.03 6.75
C ILE A 69 -24.16 -0.42 8.01
N PHE A 70 -24.16 -1.17 9.11
CA PHE A 70 -23.59 -0.70 10.37
C PHE A 70 -22.11 -0.35 10.19
N PHE A 71 -21.33 -1.25 9.60
CA PHE A 71 -19.91 -1.08 9.35
C PHE A 71 -19.61 0.15 8.48
N GLU A 72 -20.39 0.38 7.42
CA GLU A 72 -20.25 1.58 6.58
C GLU A 72 -20.50 2.88 7.35
N ILE A 73 -21.49 2.92 8.24
CA ILE A 73 -21.77 4.09 9.08
C ILE A 73 -20.66 4.28 10.12
N PHE A 74 -20.17 3.18 10.69
CA PHE A 74 -19.10 3.20 11.67
C PHE A 74 -17.78 3.72 11.06
N ASP A 75 -17.41 3.22 9.89
CA ASP A 75 -16.24 3.72 9.15
C ASP A 75 -16.42 5.20 8.79
N LEU A 76 -17.61 5.60 8.36
CA LEU A 76 -17.92 7.00 8.06
C LEU A 76 -17.81 7.91 9.30
N ALA A 77 -18.28 7.45 10.47
CA ALA A 77 -18.16 8.17 11.73
C ALA A 77 -16.70 8.31 12.17
N HIS A 78 -15.89 7.27 11.98
CA HIS A 78 -14.46 7.31 12.24
C HIS A 78 -13.74 8.32 11.34
N ASN A 79 -13.99 8.28 10.03
CA ASN A 79 -13.45 9.25 9.08
C ASN A 79 -13.84 10.69 9.46
N ARG A 80 -15.08 10.90 9.95
CA ARG A 80 -15.53 12.21 10.45
C ARG A 80 -14.80 12.65 11.72
N TYR A 81 -14.55 11.74 12.65
CA TYR A 81 -13.82 12.01 13.90
C TYR A 81 -12.34 12.36 13.64
N MET A 82 -11.69 11.59 12.76
CA MET A 82 -10.31 11.80 12.33
C MET A 82 -10.12 13.13 11.59
N TRP A 83 -10.98 13.38 10.59
CA TRP A 83 -11.01 14.60 9.79
C TRP A 83 -9.67 15.04 9.16
N SER A 84 -8.81 14.08 8.81
CA SER A 84 -7.60 14.31 8.00
C SER A 84 -7.94 14.90 6.63
N GLU A 85 -6.97 15.49 5.94
CA GLU A 85 -7.18 16.00 4.58
C GLU A 85 -7.63 14.90 3.61
N ALA A 86 -7.06 13.70 3.74
CA ALA A 86 -7.48 12.53 2.95
C ALA A 86 -8.92 12.09 3.28
N ALA A 87 -9.34 12.15 4.55
CA ALA A 87 -10.70 11.83 4.96
C ALA A 87 -11.71 12.86 4.43
N LYS A 88 -11.38 14.16 4.42
CA LYS A 88 -12.20 15.23 3.83
C LYS A 88 -12.41 15.00 2.34
N VAL A 89 -11.33 14.74 1.60
CA VAL A 89 -11.39 14.44 0.17
C VAL A 89 -12.27 13.22 -0.10
N ARG A 90 -12.09 12.11 0.64
CA ARG A 90 -12.93 10.92 0.50
C ARG A 90 -14.39 11.23 0.79
N TRP A 91 -14.67 12.03 1.82
CA TRP A 91 -16.01 12.44 2.21
C TRP A 91 -16.74 13.22 1.10
N GLU A 92 -16.03 14.13 0.44
CA GLU A 92 -16.53 14.93 -0.69
C GLU A 92 -16.69 14.09 -1.97
N MET A 93 -15.71 13.25 -2.31
CA MET A 93 -15.79 12.39 -3.50
C MET A 93 -17.00 11.45 -3.44
N ARG A 94 -17.32 10.89 -2.27
CA ARG A 94 -18.54 10.07 -2.07
C ARG A 94 -19.84 10.86 -2.24
N ASP A 95 -19.82 12.18 -2.06
CA ASP A 95 -20.99 13.02 -2.33
C ASP A 95 -21.17 13.23 -3.84
N VAL A 96 -20.07 13.34 -4.60
CA VAL A 96 -20.10 13.41 -6.07
C VAL A 96 -20.60 12.10 -6.69
N GLU A 97 -20.16 10.95 -6.16
CA GLU A 97 -20.59 9.62 -6.59
C GLU A 97 -22.10 9.36 -6.35
N ALA A 98 -22.72 10.08 -5.39
CA ALA A 98 -24.15 10.02 -5.11
C ALA A 98 -24.94 10.76 -6.20
N ASN A 99 -24.98 10.19 -7.40
CA ASN A 99 -25.50 10.81 -8.61
C ASN A 99 -27.03 10.70 -8.82
N SER A 100 -27.77 10.12 -7.88
CA SER A 100 -29.24 10.03 -7.93
C SER A 100 -29.90 10.55 -6.65
N ILE A 101 -31.16 10.99 -6.73
CA ILE A 101 -31.90 11.52 -5.56
C ILE A 101 -31.91 10.50 -4.41
N LYS A 102 -32.21 9.23 -4.72
CA LYS A 102 -32.18 8.13 -3.75
C LYS A 102 -30.80 8.00 -3.09
N LYS A 103 -29.71 7.98 -3.87
CA LYS A 103 -28.35 7.89 -3.33
C LYS A 103 -28.01 9.10 -2.47
N LYS A 104 -28.41 10.31 -2.88
CA LYS A 104 -28.20 11.56 -2.12
C LYS A 104 -28.92 11.53 -0.77
N ILE A 105 -30.16 11.05 -0.73
CA ILE A 105 -30.93 10.92 0.52
C ILE A 105 -30.26 9.91 1.46
N ILE A 106 -29.95 8.71 0.96
CA ILE A 106 -29.26 7.68 1.75
C ILE A 106 -27.93 8.21 2.29
N ARG A 107 -27.15 8.89 1.43
CA ARG A 107 -25.88 9.51 1.79
C ARG A 107 -26.07 10.55 2.90
N ARG A 108 -27.07 11.45 2.79
CA ARG A 108 -27.38 12.44 3.82
C ARG A 108 -27.73 11.80 5.16
N ILE A 109 -28.59 10.77 5.16
CA ILE A 109 -28.95 10.03 6.39
C ILE A 109 -27.70 9.43 7.04
N LYS A 110 -26.88 8.70 6.26
CA LYS A 110 -25.63 8.11 6.76
C LYS A 110 -24.68 9.17 7.32
N LYS A 111 -24.54 10.33 6.65
CA LYS A 111 -23.72 11.46 7.13
C LYS A 111 -24.23 12.02 8.44
N SER A 112 -25.53 12.24 8.58
CA SER A 112 -26.11 12.76 9.82
C SER A 112 -25.85 11.83 10.99
N ILE A 113 -26.09 10.53 10.81
CA ILE A 113 -25.78 9.52 11.84
C ILE A 113 -24.28 9.50 12.15
N ALA A 114 -23.42 9.49 11.12
CA ALA A 114 -21.97 9.47 11.30
C ALA A 114 -21.44 10.70 12.05
N ILE A 115 -21.98 11.90 11.79
CA ILE A 115 -21.61 13.13 12.50
C ILE A 115 -21.96 13.03 13.98
N LEU A 116 -23.14 12.49 14.32
CA LEU A 116 -23.54 12.28 15.72
C LEU A 116 -22.67 11.24 16.42
N LEU A 117 -22.21 10.23 15.69
CA LEU A 117 -21.34 9.17 16.21
C LEU A 117 -19.85 9.50 16.18
N ALA A 118 -19.45 10.64 15.59
CA ALA A 118 -18.05 11.04 15.40
C ALA A 118 -17.42 11.60 16.69
N HIS A 119 -17.45 10.82 17.75
CA HIS A 119 -16.87 11.14 19.05
C HIS A 119 -16.16 9.92 19.63
N ARG A 120 -15.11 10.14 20.43
CA ARG A 120 -14.27 9.04 20.96
C ARG A 120 -15.08 7.97 21.69
N LYS A 121 -15.98 8.38 22.60
CA LYS A 121 -16.79 7.45 23.39
C LYS A 121 -17.75 6.64 22.50
N THR A 122 -18.44 7.29 21.58
CA THR A 122 -19.40 6.62 20.69
C THR A 122 -18.70 5.65 19.73
N LEU A 123 -17.50 5.98 19.24
CA LEU A 123 -16.70 5.06 18.43
C LEU A 123 -16.24 3.82 19.22
N GLN A 124 -15.84 3.99 20.49
CA GLN A 124 -15.49 2.85 21.34
C GLN A 124 -16.70 1.95 21.64
N TRP A 125 -17.89 2.53 21.78
CA TRP A 125 -19.13 1.76 21.91
C TRP A 125 -19.50 1.06 20.61
N ALA A 126 -19.41 1.76 19.47
CA ALA A 126 -19.65 1.18 18.15
C ALA A 126 -18.71 0.00 17.86
N GLU A 127 -17.46 0.06 18.31
CA GLU A 127 -16.50 -1.04 18.19
C GLU A 127 -16.89 -2.29 19.00
N LYS A 128 -17.54 -2.12 20.16
CA LYS A 128 -18.09 -3.26 20.91
C LYS A 128 -19.30 -3.86 20.19
N ILE A 129 -20.15 -3.00 19.62
CA ILE A 129 -21.32 -3.42 18.82
C ILE A 129 -20.86 -4.16 17.57
N ASP A 130 -19.82 -3.65 16.91
CA ASP A 130 -19.17 -4.26 15.75
C ASP A 130 -18.72 -5.69 16.05
N ALA A 131 -17.93 -5.88 17.11
CA ALA A 131 -17.46 -7.20 17.54
C ALA A 131 -18.64 -8.14 17.89
N TRP A 132 -19.67 -7.64 18.56
CA TRP A 132 -20.86 -8.44 18.91
C TRP A 132 -21.74 -8.80 17.71
N LEU A 133 -21.88 -7.90 16.73
CA LEU A 133 -22.59 -8.23 15.49
C LEU A 133 -21.79 -9.26 14.69
N ALA A 134 -20.48 -9.04 14.53
CA ALA A 134 -19.60 -9.95 13.83
C ALA A 134 -19.57 -11.36 14.48
N SER A 135 -19.62 -11.46 15.82
CA SER A 135 -19.60 -12.75 16.51
C SER A 135 -20.78 -13.67 16.18
N LYS A 136 -21.85 -13.13 15.60
CA LYS A 136 -23.06 -13.87 15.21
C LYS A 136 -23.06 -14.28 13.74
N GLU A 137 -22.10 -13.79 12.96
CA GLU A 137 -22.04 -14.04 11.53
C GLU A 137 -21.62 -15.49 11.27
N LYS A 138 -22.30 -16.16 10.34
CA LYS A 138 -22.13 -17.60 10.07
C LYS A 138 -20.66 -17.97 9.82
N GLN A 139 -19.98 -17.19 8.99
CA GLN A 139 -18.57 -17.42 8.65
C GLN A 139 -17.64 -17.26 9.86
N VAL A 140 -17.97 -16.39 10.81
CA VAL A 140 -17.21 -16.22 12.07
C VAL A 140 -17.37 -17.45 12.95
N LEU A 141 -18.58 -18.01 13.06
CA LEU A 141 -18.84 -19.23 13.82
C LEU A 141 -18.13 -20.45 13.22
N GLU A 142 -18.10 -20.56 11.88
CA GLU A 142 -17.35 -21.62 11.18
C GLU A 142 -15.84 -21.54 11.47
N TYR A 143 -15.26 -20.35 11.43
CA TYR A 143 -13.85 -20.17 11.78
C TYR A 143 -13.56 -20.42 13.26
N GLN A 144 -14.48 -20.13 14.18
CA GLN A 144 -14.29 -20.47 15.60
C GLN A 144 -14.15 -21.98 15.78
N LYS A 145 -15.00 -22.77 15.12
CA LYS A 145 -14.90 -24.24 15.16
C LYS A 145 -13.54 -24.72 14.66
N PHE A 146 -13.10 -24.21 13.51
CA PHE A 146 -11.80 -24.52 12.95
C PHE A 146 -10.63 -24.18 13.89
N LEU A 147 -10.65 -22.98 14.49
CA LEU A 147 -9.59 -22.53 15.41
C LEU A 147 -9.54 -23.38 16.69
N LEU A 148 -10.68 -23.80 17.23
CA LEU A 148 -10.77 -24.69 18.39
C LEU A 148 -10.20 -26.09 18.11
N GLU A 149 -10.48 -26.63 16.91
CA GLU A 149 -9.99 -27.96 16.50
C GLU A 149 -8.46 -28.00 16.33
N ASN A 150 -7.86 -26.90 15.90
CA ASN A 150 -6.43 -26.83 15.54
C ASN A 150 -5.53 -26.18 16.61
N LYS A 151 -6.11 -25.57 17.66
CA LYS A 151 -5.39 -25.03 18.84
C LYS A 151 -4.26 -24.04 18.50
N PHE A 152 -4.58 -22.97 17.78
CA PHE A 152 -3.62 -21.92 17.46
C PHE A 152 -3.25 -21.07 18.69
N ASP A 153 -1.97 -20.78 18.85
CA ASP A 153 -1.44 -19.90 19.90
C ASP A 153 -1.45 -18.42 19.49
N LEU A 154 -1.36 -18.18 18.18
CA LEU A 154 -1.20 -16.84 17.60
C LEU A 154 -1.85 -16.76 16.23
N VAL A 155 -2.57 -15.67 15.96
CA VAL A 155 -3.08 -15.32 14.63
C VAL A 155 -2.42 -14.03 14.16
N PHE A 156 -1.74 -14.08 13.02
CA PHE A 156 -1.09 -12.93 12.40
C PHE A 156 -1.80 -12.54 11.10
N ASN A 157 -2.47 -11.39 11.09
CA ASN A 157 -3.02 -10.81 9.88
C ASN A 157 -1.98 -9.92 9.19
N THR A 158 -1.54 -10.29 7.99
CA THR A 158 -0.48 -9.54 7.30
C THR A 158 -0.95 -8.21 6.69
N SER A 159 -2.21 -7.83 6.87
CA SER A 159 -2.71 -6.51 6.48
C SER A 159 -3.97 -6.11 7.25
N HIS A 160 -3.91 -5.04 8.05
CA HIS A 160 -5.12 -4.47 8.66
C HIS A 160 -6.05 -3.79 7.63
N SER A 161 -5.51 -3.28 6.52
CA SER A 161 -6.24 -2.51 5.53
C SER A 161 -6.49 -3.32 4.26
N HIS A 162 -7.56 -3.00 3.52
CA HIS A 162 -8.00 -3.72 2.32
C HIS A 162 -8.06 -5.25 2.51
N ALA A 163 -8.39 -5.69 3.72
CA ALA A 163 -8.37 -7.08 4.15
C ALA A 163 -9.73 -7.53 4.69
N ARG A 164 -10.83 -7.03 4.10
CA ARG A 164 -12.20 -7.39 4.54
C ARG A 164 -12.43 -8.89 4.58
N ILE A 165 -11.80 -9.60 3.65
CA ILE A 165 -11.79 -11.05 3.53
C ILE A 165 -11.18 -11.78 4.75
N ALA A 166 -10.25 -11.14 5.47
CA ALA A 166 -9.67 -11.68 6.70
C ALA A 166 -10.54 -11.46 7.95
N LEU A 167 -11.44 -10.47 7.92
CA LEU A 167 -12.17 -10.03 9.11
C LEU A 167 -12.88 -11.18 9.82
N PRO A 168 -13.63 -12.08 9.15
CA PRO A 168 -14.34 -13.14 9.86
C PRO A 168 -13.41 -14.05 10.69
N LEU A 169 -12.22 -14.37 10.16
CA LEU A 169 -11.24 -15.21 10.84
C LEU A 169 -10.59 -14.48 12.03
N VAL A 170 -10.35 -13.18 11.90
CA VAL A 170 -9.81 -12.36 13.01
C VAL A 170 -10.87 -12.19 14.12
N TYR A 171 -12.14 -11.92 13.78
CA TYR A 171 -13.21 -11.89 14.80
C TYR A 171 -13.35 -13.25 15.50
N ALA A 172 -13.24 -14.36 14.76
CA ALA A 172 -13.27 -15.69 15.35
C ALA A 172 -12.14 -15.91 16.36
N ALA A 173 -10.91 -15.51 16.02
CA ALA A 173 -9.76 -15.57 16.91
C ALA A 173 -9.96 -14.73 18.17
N ASN A 174 -10.43 -13.48 18.01
CA ASN A 174 -10.73 -12.59 19.13
C ASN A 174 -11.80 -13.15 20.08
N ASN A 175 -12.87 -13.76 19.54
CA ASN A 175 -13.94 -14.36 20.35
C ASN A 175 -13.45 -15.55 21.19
N LEU A 176 -12.41 -16.23 20.73
CA LEU A 176 -11.77 -17.34 21.43
C LEU A 176 -10.61 -16.89 22.33
N ASN A 177 -10.35 -15.57 22.42
CA ASN A 177 -9.19 -15.01 23.12
C ASN A 177 -7.85 -15.58 22.62
N ILE A 178 -7.78 -15.97 21.34
CA ILE A 178 -6.51 -16.32 20.70
C ILE A 178 -5.79 -15.01 20.42
N LYS A 179 -4.50 -14.95 20.79
CA LYS A 179 -3.70 -13.74 20.62
C LYS A 179 -3.64 -13.34 19.15
N THR A 180 -3.98 -12.09 18.85
CA THR A 180 -4.01 -11.58 17.48
C THR A 180 -3.00 -10.47 17.24
N THR A 181 -2.39 -10.49 16.07
CA THR A 181 -1.44 -9.46 15.64
C THR A 181 -1.77 -9.01 14.23
N THR A 182 -1.42 -7.76 13.90
CA THR A 182 -1.63 -7.25 12.54
C THR A 182 -0.47 -6.41 12.04
N PHE A 183 -0.23 -6.46 10.74
CA PHE A 183 0.68 -5.55 10.09
C PHE A 183 -0.04 -4.26 9.63
N LEU A 184 0.52 -3.11 10.04
CA LEU A 184 0.11 -1.81 9.55
C LEU A 184 0.60 -1.64 8.10
N TYR A 185 -0.20 -2.19 7.18
CA TYR A 185 0.14 -2.45 5.78
C TYR A 185 0.85 -1.33 5.03
N SER A 186 0.42 -0.07 5.19
CA SER A 186 1.04 1.07 4.52
C SER A 186 1.05 2.31 5.41
N TRP A 187 2.05 3.15 5.16
CA TRP A 187 2.34 4.38 5.89
C TRP A 187 1.24 5.44 5.82
N ASP A 188 0.44 5.45 4.76
CA ASP A 188 -0.65 6.40 4.56
C ASP A 188 -1.99 5.92 5.16
N ASN A 189 -2.12 4.61 5.45
CA ASN A 189 -3.42 4.00 5.72
C ASN A 189 -4.11 4.50 6.98
N LEU A 190 -3.35 4.88 8.02
CA LEU A 190 -3.97 5.33 9.27
C LEU A 190 -4.79 6.61 9.10
N THR A 191 -4.41 7.48 8.17
CA THR A 191 -5.11 8.76 7.91
C THR A 191 -5.92 8.73 6.62
N SER A 192 -5.62 7.80 5.71
CA SER A 192 -6.28 7.68 4.41
C SER A 192 -7.30 6.54 4.35
N GLN A 193 -7.17 5.47 5.13
CA GLN A 193 -7.95 4.23 5.03
C GLN A 193 -8.72 3.88 6.30
N GLY A 194 -9.86 4.53 6.52
CA GLY A 194 -10.90 4.04 7.44
C GLY A 194 -10.43 3.69 8.86
N ARG A 195 -11.26 2.97 9.61
CA ARG A 195 -10.89 2.51 10.96
C ARG A 195 -10.13 1.19 10.91
N VAL A 196 -9.12 1.04 11.77
CA VAL A 196 -8.49 -0.26 12.06
C VAL A 196 -9.44 -1.11 12.89
N VAL A 197 -10.07 -2.09 12.25
CA VAL A 197 -11.01 -3.04 12.87
C VAL A 197 -10.82 -4.44 12.26
N PRO A 198 -10.99 -5.53 13.05
CA PRO A 198 -11.21 -5.51 14.50
C PRO A 198 -9.98 -5.03 15.29
N LYS A 199 -10.08 -5.03 16.62
CA LYS A 199 -8.90 -4.86 17.48
C LYS A 199 -7.95 -6.04 17.34
N TYR A 200 -6.68 -5.74 17.56
CA TYR A 200 -5.61 -6.71 17.67
C TYR A 200 -4.91 -6.53 19.01
N ASP A 201 -4.30 -7.59 19.54
CA ASP A 201 -3.49 -7.51 20.74
C ASP A 201 -2.18 -6.76 20.47
N PHE A 202 -1.61 -6.94 19.28
CA PHE A 202 -0.41 -6.21 18.83
C PHE A 202 -0.50 -5.71 17.37
N TYR A 203 0.22 -4.63 17.10
CA TYR A 203 0.27 -3.94 15.82
C TYR A 203 1.71 -3.72 15.38
N PHE A 204 2.07 -4.13 14.17
CA PHE A 204 3.40 -3.99 13.60
C PHE A 204 3.45 -2.75 12.71
N ALA A 205 4.18 -1.73 13.16
CA ALA A 205 4.36 -0.46 12.49
C ALA A 205 5.69 -0.44 11.72
N TRP A 206 5.75 0.32 10.61
CA TRP A 206 6.99 0.42 9.85
C TRP A 206 8.07 1.20 10.62
N ASN A 207 7.66 2.25 11.33
CA ASN A 207 8.53 3.18 12.04
C ASN A 207 7.79 3.82 13.23
N SER A 208 8.53 4.59 14.02
CA SER A 208 8.03 5.30 15.20
C SER A 208 6.99 6.35 14.85
N LYS A 209 7.04 6.95 13.65
CA LYS A 209 6.01 7.89 13.20
C LYS A 209 4.64 7.20 13.10
N ILE A 210 4.54 6.09 12.37
CA ILE A 210 3.28 5.32 12.26
C ILE A 210 2.81 4.87 13.63
N LYS A 211 3.73 4.43 14.50
CA LYS A 211 3.41 4.08 15.89
C LYS A 211 2.79 5.24 16.66
N ASN A 212 3.36 6.43 16.56
CA ASN A 212 2.87 7.63 17.24
C ASN A 212 1.53 8.12 16.66
N ASP A 213 1.38 8.09 15.33
CA ASP A 213 0.13 8.41 14.64
C ASP A 213 -0.97 7.43 15.12
N PHE A 214 -0.67 6.12 15.18
CA PHE A 214 -1.61 5.12 15.68
C PHE A 214 -2.07 5.42 17.11
N HIS A 215 -1.15 5.77 18.02
CA HIS A 215 -1.52 6.13 19.39
C HIS A 215 -2.36 7.40 19.49
N THR A 216 -2.11 8.38 18.63
CA THR A 216 -2.91 9.61 18.56
C THR A 216 -4.37 9.29 18.19
N ILE A 217 -4.55 8.37 17.24
CA ILE A 217 -5.87 7.96 16.74
C ILE A 217 -6.56 6.99 17.72
N TYR A 218 -5.79 6.09 18.33
CA TYR A 218 -6.25 5.02 19.21
C TYR A 218 -5.62 5.13 20.62
N PRO A 219 -5.90 6.20 21.40
CA PRO A 219 -5.23 6.49 22.68
C PRO A 219 -5.51 5.50 23.82
N HIS A 220 -6.31 4.46 23.55
CA HIS A 220 -6.61 3.39 24.50
C HIS A 220 -5.74 2.14 24.27
N VAL A 221 -5.03 2.07 23.15
CA VAL A 221 -4.06 1.01 22.87
C VAL A 221 -2.75 1.37 23.58
N LYS A 222 -2.22 0.44 24.37
CA LYS A 222 -1.00 0.66 25.17
C LYS A 222 0.23 0.78 24.27
N LYS A 223 1.24 1.54 24.70
CA LYS A 223 2.47 1.79 23.93
C LYS A 223 3.28 0.55 23.55
N ASN A 224 3.21 -0.50 24.37
CA ASN A 224 3.88 -1.78 24.11
C ASN A 224 3.13 -2.68 23.13
N GLN A 225 1.85 -2.38 22.82
CA GLN A 225 1.08 -3.14 21.83
C GLN A 225 1.41 -2.73 20.39
N VAL A 226 2.04 -1.57 20.18
CA VAL A 226 2.46 -1.12 18.84
C VAL A 226 3.97 -1.23 18.75
N ILE A 227 4.47 -2.12 17.91
CA ILE A 227 5.88 -2.51 17.83
C ILE A 227 6.41 -2.09 16.46
N VAL A 228 7.58 -1.45 16.44
CA VAL A 228 8.24 -1.03 15.20
C VAL A 228 9.00 -2.23 14.64
N THR A 229 8.52 -2.76 13.52
CA THR A 229 9.09 -3.95 12.87
C THR A 229 9.94 -3.61 11.65
N GLY A 230 9.79 -2.40 11.09
CA GLY A 230 10.15 -2.13 9.70
C GLY A 230 9.04 -2.58 8.74
N THR A 231 9.29 -2.45 7.44
CA THR A 231 8.37 -2.90 6.39
C THR A 231 9.02 -3.93 5.48
N PRO A 232 8.35 -5.05 5.22
CA PRO A 232 8.88 -6.05 4.32
C PRO A 232 8.77 -5.65 2.84
N GLN A 233 8.02 -4.58 2.54
CA GLN A 233 7.69 -4.16 1.18
C GLN A 233 8.93 -3.84 0.34
N PHE A 234 9.99 -3.32 0.95
CA PHE A 234 11.18 -2.82 0.24
C PHE A 234 12.43 -3.69 0.41
N ILE A 235 12.32 -4.83 1.10
CA ILE A 235 13.47 -5.71 1.36
C ILE A 235 14.19 -6.08 0.04
N ASN A 236 13.43 -6.45 -0.98
CA ASN A 236 13.98 -6.90 -2.26
C ASN A 236 14.61 -5.77 -3.09
N HIS A 237 14.39 -4.48 -2.75
CA HIS A 237 15.03 -3.37 -3.46
C HIS A 237 16.55 -3.33 -3.25
N PHE A 238 17.00 -3.87 -2.12
CA PHE A 238 18.41 -3.95 -1.71
C PHE A 238 19.04 -5.32 -1.98
N ASP A 239 18.28 -6.24 -2.57
CA ASP A 239 18.75 -7.57 -2.95
C ASP A 239 19.23 -7.54 -4.40
N GLU A 240 20.55 -7.65 -4.61
CA GLU A 240 21.15 -7.62 -5.95
C GLU A 240 20.74 -8.83 -6.79
N ASP A 241 20.49 -9.98 -6.15
CA ASP A 241 20.01 -11.21 -6.80
C ASP A 241 18.53 -11.10 -7.24
N LYS A 242 17.84 -10.03 -6.83
CA LYS A 242 16.45 -9.70 -7.20
C LYS A 242 16.38 -8.51 -8.16
N CYS A 243 17.42 -8.30 -8.96
CA CYS A 243 17.46 -7.28 -10.00
C CYS A 243 17.91 -7.90 -11.33
N LEU A 244 17.35 -7.39 -12.42
CA LEU A 244 17.84 -7.68 -13.76
C LEU A 244 19.17 -6.94 -13.98
N SER A 245 20.08 -7.54 -14.74
CA SER A 245 21.22 -6.81 -15.25
C SER A 245 20.74 -5.66 -16.17
N LYS A 246 21.56 -4.61 -16.31
CA LYS A 246 21.26 -3.50 -17.23
C LYS A 246 20.97 -4.02 -18.64
N LYS A 247 21.73 -5.02 -19.10
CA LYS A 247 21.56 -5.64 -20.41
C LYS A 247 20.18 -6.28 -20.57
N GLU A 248 19.77 -7.14 -19.64
CA GLU A 248 18.47 -7.83 -19.69
C GLU A 248 17.30 -6.84 -19.60
N LEU A 249 17.43 -5.80 -18.77
CA LEU A 249 16.43 -4.74 -18.67
C LEU A 249 16.27 -4.01 -20.01
N TYR A 250 17.38 -3.60 -20.61
CA TYR A 250 17.39 -2.83 -21.85
C TYR A 250 16.89 -3.66 -23.03
N GLU A 251 17.27 -4.93 -23.12
CA GLU A 251 16.72 -5.88 -24.09
C GLU A 251 15.20 -6.01 -23.96
N LYS A 252 14.67 -6.13 -22.73
CA LYS A 252 13.22 -6.16 -22.48
C LYS A 252 12.50 -4.86 -22.88
N LEU A 253 13.18 -3.72 -22.81
CA LEU A 253 12.65 -2.42 -23.20
C LEU A 253 12.83 -2.12 -24.70
N GLY A 254 13.65 -2.91 -25.41
CA GLY A 254 14.06 -2.60 -26.78
C GLY A 254 15.00 -1.40 -26.89
N LEU A 255 15.83 -1.18 -25.86
CA LEU A 255 16.81 -0.10 -25.76
C LEU A 255 18.24 -0.59 -26.04
N ASN A 256 19.09 0.30 -26.53
CA ASN A 256 20.54 0.13 -26.60
C ASN A 256 21.20 0.53 -25.28
N LEU A 257 22.34 -0.07 -24.92
CA LEU A 257 22.99 0.16 -23.61
C LEU A 257 23.36 1.63 -23.31
N GLU A 258 23.54 2.44 -24.34
CA GLU A 258 23.85 3.88 -24.23
C GLU A 258 22.58 4.74 -24.05
N ASP A 259 21.39 4.19 -24.33
CA ASP A 259 20.14 4.92 -24.18
C ASP A 259 19.91 5.30 -22.71
N LYS A 260 19.38 6.50 -22.53
CA LYS A 260 18.99 7.03 -21.22
C LYS A 260 17.49 7.27 -21.19
N TYR A 261 16.89 7.14 -20.02
CA TYR A 261 15.47 7.37 -19.87
C TYR A 261 15.09 7.98 -18.53
N PHE A 262 14.00 8.75 -18.55
CA PHE A 262 13.22 9.05 -17.35
C PHE A 262 12.15 7.98 -17.15
N LEU A 263 11.83 7.68 -15.88
CA LEU A 263 10.76 6.75 -15.53
C LEU A 263 9.55 7.53 -15.02
N TYR A 264 8.43 7.50 -15.73
CA TYR A 264 7.16 7.94 -15.17
C TYR A 264 6.42 6.78 -14.52
N SER A 265 5.99 6.92 -13.26
CA SER A 265 5.15 5.93 -12.57
C SER A 265 3.75 6.48 -12.36
N SER A 266 2.75 5.88 -13.02
CA SER A 266 1.38 6.39 -12.98
C SER A 266 0.67 6.06 -11.67
N GLY A 267 -0.32 6.88 -11.33
CA GLY A 267 -1.25 6.66 -10.25
C GLY A 267 -2.52 5.91 -10.68
N MET A 268 -3.50 5.92 -9.79
CA MET A 268 -4.83 5.36 -10.06
C MET A 268 -5.62 6.28 -11.00
N SER A 269 -6.09 5.77 -12.15
CA SER A 269 -6.89 6.54 -13.11
C SER A 269 -8.15 7.16 -12.52
N HIS A 270 -8.77 6.53 -11.51
CA HIS A 270 -9.93 7.11 -10.83
C HIS A 270 -9.58 8.34 -9.96
N HIS A 271 -8.31 8.55 -9.61
CA HIS A 271 -7.84 9.75 -8.94
C HIS A 271 -7.20 10.74 -9.90
N MET A 272 -6.62 10.24 -10.98
CA MET A 272 -5.83 11.01 -11.94
C MET A 272 -6.19 10.62 -13.40
N PRO A 273 -7.43 10.91 -13.85
CA PRO A 273 -7.95 10.37 -15.13
C PRO A 273 -7.24 10.88 -16.38
N TYR A 274 -6.50 11.99 -16.29
CA TYR A 274 -5.80 12.62 -17.40
C TYR A 274 -4.28 12.36 -17.38
N GLU A 275 -3.79 11.38 -16.61
CA GLU A 275 -2.36 11.03 -16.63
C GLU A 275 -1.81 10.72 -18.03
N PRO A 276 -2.51 10.03 -18.95
CA PRO A 276 -2.00 9.85 -20.31
C PRO A 276 -1.67 11.17 -21.01
N TYR A 277 -2.48 12.21 -20.79
CA TYR A 277 -2.22 13.56 -21.31
C TYR A 277 -0.99 14.19 -20.64
N VAL A 278 -0.89 14.10 -19.31
CA VAL A 278 0.29 14.61 -18.57
C VAL A 278 1.57 13.91 -19.05
N VAL A 279 1.55 12.60 -19.22
CA VAL A 279 2.68 11.81 -19.73
C VAL A 279 3.09 12.23 -21.14
N GLU A 280 2.12 12.49 -22.03
CA GLU A 280 2.38 13.00 -23.37
C GLU A 280 3.12 14.34 -23.33
N ARG A 281 2.66 15.27 -22.47
CA ARG A 281 3.32 16.57 -22.25
C ARG A 281 4.73 16.42 -21.68
N ILE A 282 4.93 15.50 -20.75
CA ILE A 282 6.26 15.22 -20.17
C ILE A 282 7.20 14.69 -21.26
N ALA A 283 6.74 13.80 -22.12
CA ALA A 283 7.53 13.30 -23.24
C ALA A 283 7.95 14.44 -24.19
N ASP A 284 7.04 15.37 -24.49
CA ASP A 284 7.35 16.55 -25.32
C ASP A 284 8.40 17.46 -24.66
N ILE A 285 8.32 17.66 -23.34
CA ILE A 285 9.30 18.45 -22.59
C ILE A 285 10.67 17.76 -22.62
N ILE A 286 10.73 16.45 -22.37
CA ILE A 286 11.98 15.66 -22.43
C ILE A 286 12.60 15.77 -23.82
N TYR A 287 11.80 15.56 -24.88
CA TYR A 287 12.26 15.70 -26.26
C TYR A 287 12.83 17.09 -26.57
N SER A 288 12.27 18.14 -25.97
CA SER A 288 12.77 19.52 -26.11
C SER A 288 14.09 19.81 -25.36
N ILE A 289 14.44 18.96 -24.39
CA ILE A 289 15.71 19.03 -23.65
C ILE A 289 16.77 18.25 -24.43
N ASP A 290 16.45 16.98 -24.74
CA ASP A 290 17.33 16.07 -25.48
C ASP A 290 16.48 14.99 -26.19
N PRO A 291 16.46 14.95 -27.54
CA PRO A 291 15.68 13.98 -28.29
C PRO A 291 16.19 12.53 -28.19
N GLU A 292 17.41 12.31 -27.68
CA GLU A 292 17.95 10.96 -27.46
C GLU A 292 17.38 10.32 -26.19
N ILE A 293 17.00 11.13 -25.19
CA ILE A 293 16.45 10.64 -23.92
C ILE A 293 15.01 10.13 -24.12
N LYS A 294 14.76 8.91 -23.63
CA LYS A 294 13.45 8.26 -23.73
C LYS A 294 12.60 8.50 -22.48
N LEU A 295 11.30 8.26 -22.61
CA LEU A 295 10.39 8.16 -21.48
C LEU A 295 9.87 6.72 -21.37
N VAL A 296 10.12 6.10 -20.21
CA VAL A 296 9.53 4.81 -19.85
C VAL A 296 8.37 5.06 -18.88
N VAL A 297 7.20 4.50 -19.16
CA VAL A 297 5.99 4.65 -18.35
C VAL A 297 5.67 3.32 -17.67
N ARG A 298 5.82 3.28 -16.36
CA ARG A 298 5.29 2.23 -15.51
C ARG A 298 3.83 2.56 -15.19
N THR A 299 2.90 1.81 -15.76
CA THR A 299 1.48 1.96 -15.46
C THR A 299 1.16 1.44 -14.05
N TYR A 300 0.13 2.03 -13.43
CA TYR A 300 -0.38 1.54 -12.16
C TYR A 300 -0.92 0.12 -12.34
N ALA A 301 -0.36 -0.83 -11.59
CA ALA A 301 -0.55 -2.25 -11.82
C ALA A 301 -2.00 -2.73 -11.74
N LYS A 302 -2.85 -2.02 -10.96
CA LYS A 302 -4.27 -2.35 -10.80
C LYS A 302 -5.20 -1.56 -11.68
N ASP A 303 -4.66 -0.74 -12.56
CA ASP A 303 -5.48 0.00 -13.50
C ASP A 303 -5.93 -0.89 -14.65
N LYS A 304 -6.87 -0.39 -15.44
CA LYS A 304 -7.26 -1.05 -16.68
C LYS A 304 -6.18 -0.82 -17.72
N ALA A 305 -5.76 -1.88 -18.41
CA ALA A 305 -4.83 -1.81 -19.55
C ALA A 305 -5.27 -0.81 -20.65
N SER A 306 -6.54 -0.43 -20.68
CA SER A 306 -7.07 0.57 -21.62
C SER A 306 -6.60 2.00 -21.35
N VAL A 307 -6.19 2.37 -20.13
CA VAL A 307 -5.90 3.78 -19.76
C VAL A 307 -4.81 4.40 -20.63
N PHE A 308 -3.72 3.67 -20.87
CA PHE A 308 -2.59 4.14 -21.69
C PHE A 308 -2.59 3.56 -23.11
N ARG A 309 -3.61 2.78 -23.51
CA ARG A 309 -3.63 2.07 -24.80
C ARG A 309 -3.58 3.02 -25.99
N GLU A 310 -4.35 4.11 -25.93
CA GLU A 310 -4.37 5.10 -27.01
C GLU A 310 -3.00 5.79 -27.14
N LEU A 311 -2.41 6.22 -26.02
CA LEU A 311 -1.10 6.85 -26.00
C LEU A 311 -0.02 5.91 -26.54
N LYS A 312 0.01 4.65 -26.07
CA LYS A 312 0.93 3.59 -26.57
C LYS A 312 0.79 3.33 -28.07
N THR A 313 -0.38 3.62 -28.65
CA THR A 313 -0.65 3.46 -30.08
C THR A 313 -0.12 4.66 -30.87
N ARG A 314 -0.39 5.89 -30.41
CA ARG A 314 -0.03 7.13 -31.11
C ARG A 314 1.42 7.58 -30.89
N ARG A 315 2.01 7.30 -29.72
CA ARG A 315 3.34 7.76 -29.29
C ARG A 315 4.27 6.56 -29.07
N LYS A 316 4.86 6.07 -30.16
CA LYS A 316 5.79 4.91 -30.15
C LYS A 316 7.15 5.23 -29.53
N ASP A 317 7.48 6.51 -29.42
CA ASP A 317 8.63 7.04 -28.71
C ASP A 317 8.52 6.91 -27.18
N ILE A 318 7.30 6.73 -26.64
CA ILE A 318 7.06 6.48 -25.22
C ILE A 318 7.00 4.97 -24.98
N LEU A 319 7.91 4.46 -24.15
CA LEU A 319 8.00 3.04 -23.84
C LEU A 319 7.05 2.69 -22.69
N ILE A 320 6.00 1.93 -22.97
CA ILE A 320 5.01 1.53 -21.97
C ILE A 320 5.03 -0.01 -21.85
N PRO A 321 5.95 -0.59 -21.06
CA PRO A 321 5.99 -2.03 -20.85
C PRO A 321 4.74 -2.53 -20.12
N GLU A 322 4.40 -3.81 -20.32
CA GLU A 322 3.33 -4.46 -19.57
C GLU A 322 3.76 -4.67 -18.11
N VAL A 323 2.77 -4.70 -17.22
CA VAL A 323 2.97 -4.97 -15.79
C VAL A 323 2.64 -6.44 -15.53
N ASP A 324 3.59 -7.18 -14.98
CA ASP A 324 3.48 -8.64 -14.86
C ASP A 324 2.83 -9.03 -13.52
N TRP A 325 1.54 -8.67 -13.38
CA TRP A 325 0.73 -9.00 -12.21
C TRP A 325 -0.30 -10.06 -12.56
N GLU A 326 -0.48 -11.03 -11.66
CA GLU A 326 -1.60 -11.94 -11.70
C GLU A 326 -2.90 -11.16 -11.38
N PRO A 327 -3.86 -11.09 -12.32
CA PRO A 327 -5.07 -10.30 -12.13
C PRO A 327 -5.90 -10.71 -10.90
N ASN A 328 -5.92 -11.99 -10.56
CA ASN A 328 -6.64 -12.48 -9.39
C ASN A 328 -5.99 -11.97 -8.10
N PHE A 329 -6.80 -11.28 -7.29
CA PHE A 329 -6.35 -10.63 -6.06
C PHE A 329 -5.22 -9.60 -6.25
N GLN A 330 -4.97 -9.17 -7.49
CA GLN A 330 -3.97 -8.17 -7.87
C GLN A 330 -2.59 -8.52 -7.31
N THR A 331 -2.08 -9.68 -7.72
CA THR A 331 -0.91 -10.30 -7.11
C THR A 331 0.35 -10.00 -7.92
N PRO A 332 1.32 -9.26 -7.36
CA PRO A 332 2.60 -9.04 -8.03
C PRO A 332 3.32 -10.38 -8.26
N LEU A 333 3.90 -10.56 -9.44
CA LEU A 333 4.83 -11.67 -9.69
C LEU A 333 6.27 -11.26 -9.32
N LEU A 334 7.13 -12.25 -9.09
CA LEU A 334 8.54 -12.02 -8.77
C LEU A 334 9.26 -11.29 -9.91
N SER A 335 9.00 -11.71 -11.15
CA SER A 335 9.49 -11.09 -12.39
C SER A 335 9.18 -9.60 -12.47
N ASP A 336 8.00 -9.21 -12.01
CA ASP A 336 7.58 -7.81 -11.99
C ASP A 336 8.36 -6.98 -10.98
N GLN A 337 8.64 -7.54 -9.79
CA GLN A 337 9.46 -6.85 -8.79
C GLN A 337 10.87 -6.61 -9.32
N GLU A 338 11.49 -7.65 -9.88
CA GLU A 338 12.83 -7.58 -10.46
C GLU A 338 12.88 -6.53 -11.55
N PHE A 339 11.90 -6.54 -12.46
CA PHE A 339 11.79 -5.56 -13.55
C PHE A 339 11.60 -4.14 -13.02
N PHE A 340 10.68 -3.91 -12.07
CA PHE A 340 10.36 -2.58 -11.58
C PHE A 340 11.50 -1.95 -10.77
N VAL A 341 12.18 -2.70 -9.91
CA VAL A 341 13.36 -2.22 -9.19
C VAL A 341 14.47 -1.87 -10.19
N SER A 342 14.68 -2.71 -11.21
CA SER A 342 15.68 -2.47 -12.25
C SER A 342 15.38 -1.20 -13.06
N LEU A 343 14.10 -0.94 -13.37
CA LEU A 343 13.65 0.30 -14.01
C LEU A 343 14.05 1.54 -13.21
N MET A 344 13.81 1.54 -11.89
CA MET A 344 14.17 2.67 -11.03
C MET A 344 15.70 2.83 -10.90
N LYS A 345 16.44 1.73 -10.73
CA LYS A 345 17.90 1.75 -10.60
C LYS A 345 18.60 2.33 -11.84
N ASN A 346 18.07 2.08 -13.04
CA ASN A 346 18.70 2.51 -14.29
C ASN A 346 18.15 3.85 -14.85
N ALA A 347 17.06 4.39 -14.30
CA ALA A 347 16.53 5.68 -14.73
C ALA A 347 17.46 6.86 -14.36
N ILE A 348 17.40 7.95 -15.15
CA ILE A 348 17.97 9.26 -14.79
C ILE A 348 17.32 9.76 -13.50
N ALA A 349 15.99 9.84 -13.53
CA ALA A 349 15.14 10.20 -12.42
C ALA A 349 13.76 9.56 -12.60
N GLY A 350 13.00 9.47 -11.50
CA GLY A 350 11.61 9.06 -11.55
C GLY A 350 10.65 10.24 -11.42
N ILE A 351 9.54 10.17 -12.14
CA ILE A 351 8.49 11.16 -12.21
C ILE A 351 7.17 10.51 -11.77
N ASN A 352 6.40 11.14 -10.90
CA ASN A 352 5.10 10.63 -10.46
C ASN A 352 4.19 11.75 -9.94
N VAL A 353 2.93 11.42 -9.65
CA VAL A 353 2.03 12.30 -8.89
C VAL A 353 1.89 11.73 -7.47
N ALA A 354 2.68 12.24 -6.53
CA ALA A 354 2.59 11.92 -5.10
C ALA A 354 2.44 10.43 -4.75
N SER A 355 3.40 9.60 -5.17
CA SER A 355 3.39 8.15 -4.99
C SER A 355 4.43 7.68 -3.98
N THR A 356 4.21 6.50 -3.38
CA THR A 356 5.21 5.74 -2.60
C THR A 356 6.50 5.51 -3.42
N VAL A 357 6.41 5.49 -4.74
CA VAL A 357 7.58 5.41 -5.64
C VAL A 357 8.60 6.53 -5.37
N SER A 358 8.16 7.70 -4.88
CA SER A 358 9.08 8.76 -4.45
C SER A 358 10.02 8.31 -3.31
N LEU A 359 9.51 7.54 -2.35
CA LEU A 359 10.34 6.94 -1.29
C LEU A 359 11.29 5.88 -1.86
N GLU A 360 10.81 5.03 -2.78
CA GLU A 360 11.61 3.99 -3.43
C GLU A 360 12.77 4.58 -4.25
N LEU A 361 12.53 5.68 -4.97
CA LEU A 361 13.58 6.43 -5.68
C LEU A 361 14.59 7.02 -4.70
N CYS A 362 14.13 7.59 -3.57
CA CYS A 362 15.03 8.11 -2.53
C CYS A 362 15.90 7.00 -1.91
N MET A 363 15.35 5.79 -1.68
CA MET A 363 16.11 4.62 -1.21
C MET A 363 17.25 4.26 -2.16
N LEU A 364 17.01 4.38 -3.47
CA LEU A 364 17.99 4.13 -4.52
C LEU A 364 18.87 5.36 -4.83
N ASN A 365 18.75 6.42 -4.04
CA ASN A 365 19.40 7.72 -4.23
C ASN A 365 19.20 8.31 -5.64
N LYS A 366 18.01 8.10 -6.22
CA LYS A 366 17.59 8.65 -7.51
C LYS A 366 16.76 9.93 -7.29
N PRO A 367 16.91 10.96 -8.15
CA PRO A 367 16.03 12.11 -8.12
C PRO A 367 14.56 11.69 -8.30
N ALA A 368 13.68 12.31 -7.51
CA ALA A 368 12.25 12.01 -7.47
C ALA A 368 11.47 13.30 -7.72
N ILE A 369 10.94 13.43 -8.93
CA ILE A 369 10.23 14.61 -9.40
C ILE A 369 8.71 14.33 -9.34
N ASN A 370 7.99 15.23 -8.69
CA ASN A 370 6.57 15.14 -8.46
C ASN A 370 5.82 16.17 -9.30
N VAL A 371 4.82 15.73 -10.06
CA VAL A 371 3.94 16.60 -10.83
C VAL A 371 2.96 17.28 -9.88
N GLY A 372 3.28 18.50 -9.48
CA GLY A 372 2.54 19.33 -8.53
C GLY A 372 1.53 20.29 -9.16
N TYR A 373 1.09 20.01 -10.39
CA TYR A 373 0.12 20.81 -11.11
C TYR A 373 -0.95 19.94 -11.77
N ASN A 374 -2.08 20.56 -12.09
CA ASN A 374 -3.16 19.91 -12.79
C ASN A 374 -2.91 19.89 -14.30
N PRO A 375 -3.39 18.88 -15.04
CA PRO A 375 -3.29 18.83 -16.50
C PRO A 375 -3.82 20.13 -17.12
N PRO A 376 -3.00 20.87 -17.88
CA PRO A 376 -3.42 22.09 -18.54
C PRO A 376 -4.63 21.86 -19.46
N ASP A 377 -5.51 22.86 -19.56
CA ASP A 377 -6.66 22.88 -20.48
C ASP A 377 -7.66 21.72 -20.33
N LYS A 378 -7.63 20.98 -19.20
CA LYS A 378 -8.61 19.94 -18.86
C LYS A 378 -9.54 20.40 -17.75
N ASN A 379 -10.82 20.07 -17.88
CA ASN A 379 -11.73 20.16 -16.73
C ASN A 379 -11.43 19.01 -15.77
N ILE A 380 -10.74 19.33 -14.68
CA ILE A 380 -10.31 18.34 -13.69
C ILE A 380 -11.36 18.01 -12.64
N TYR A 381 -12.43 18.79 -12.49
CA TYR A 381 -13.38 18.58 -11.39
C TYR A 381 -14.01 17.17 -11.47
N PRO A 382 -14.15 16.44 -10.35
CA PRO A 382 -13.86 16.81 -8.95
C PRO A 382 -12.44 16.46 -8.49
N TYR A 383 -11.54 16.13 -9.41
CA TYR A 383 -10.16 15.77 -9.16
C TYR A 383 -9.29 17.02 -9.01
N ASN A 384 -8.21 16.86 -8.24
CA ASN A 384 -7.16 17.86 -8.12
C ASN A 384 -5.87 17.13 -7.74
N TYR A 385 -4.87 17.18 -8.62
CA TYR A 385 -3.62 16.44 -8.44
C TYR A 385 -2.76 17.12 -7.36
N THR A 386 -2.93 18.43 -7.15
CA THR A 386 -2.13 19.19 -6.19
C THR A 386 -2.52 18.89 -4.73
N ARG A 387 -3.73 18.35 -4.49
CA ARG A 387 -4.21 18.06 -3.13
C ARG A 387 -3.40 16.97 -2.43
N PHE A 388 -2.75 16.07 -3.17
CA PHE A 388 -1.98 14.99 -2.54
C PHE A 388 -0.80 15.53 -1.73
N TYR A 389 -0.24 16.66 -2.14
CA TYR A 389 0.88 17.31 -1.44
C TYR A 389 0.47 18.00 -0.13
N SER A 390 -0.83 18.16 0.14
CA SER A 390 -1.35 18.64 1.42
C SER A 390 -1.75 17.51 2.37
N PHE A 391 -1.66 16.24 1.97
CA PHE A 391 -2.02 15.12 2.82
C PHE A 391 -1.02 14.94 3.96
N ASP A 392 -1.53 14.61 5.15
CA ASP A 392 -0.75 14.52 6.40
C ASP A 392 0.49 13.61 6.30
N HIS A 393 0.38 12.55 5.50
CA HIS A 393 1.50 11.63 5.27
C HIS A 393 2.48 12.17 4.23
N TYR A 394 2.02 12.77 3.12
CA TYR A 394 2.89 13.15 2.00
C TYR A 394 3.58 14.51 2.21
N LYS A 395 2.92 15.44 2.91
CA LYS A 395 3.47 16.78 3.18
C LYS A 395 4.88 16.75 3.79
N PRO A 396 5.18 15.94 4.82
CA PRO A 396 6.54 15.80 5.35
C PRO A 396 7.58 15.33 4.33
N ILE A 397 7.18 14.53 3.32
CA ILE A 397 8.09 14.08 2.26
C ILE A 397 8.53 15.26 1.40
N VAL A 398 7.61 16.15 1.05
CA VAL A 398 7.92 17.39 0.31
C VAL A 398 8.77 18.33 1.17
N GLU A 399 8.40 18.54 2.43
CA GLU A 399 9.11 19.44 3.36
C GLU A 399 10.53 18.98 3.68
N SER A 400 10.84 17.69 3.47
CA SER A 400 12.20 17.16 3.64
C SER A 400 13.21 17.67 2.60
N GLY A 401 12.74 18.23 1.47
CA GLY A 401 13.58 18.63 0.33
C GLY A 401 14.11 17.47 -0.52
N ALA A 402 13.91 16.21 -0.09
CA ALA A 402 14.39 15.03 -0.80
C ALA A 402 13.72 14.83 -2.17
N VAL A 403 12.48 15.27 -2.30
CA VAL A 403 11.68 15.18 -3.53
C VAL A 403 11.39 16.58 -4.06
N GLN A 404 11.36 16.73 -5.38
CA GLN A 404 11.11 18.01 -6.03
C GLN A 404 9.66 18.05 -6.51
N VAL A 405 8.95 19.16 -6.32
CA VAL A 405 7.56 19.32 -6.77
C VAL A 405 7.47 20.38 -7.86
N ALA A 406 7.22 19.95 -9.09
CA ALA A 406 7.00 20.85 -10.22
C ALA A 406 5.65 21.55 -10.07
N ILE A 407 5.61 22.88 -10.16
CA ILE A 407 4.36 23.66 -9.99
C ILE A 407 3.69 24.03 -11.32
N ASN A 408 4.37 23.77 -12.44
CA ASN A 408 3.90 23.91 -13.81
C ASN A 408 4.90 23.23 -14.76
N GLU A 409 4.58 23.17 -16.06
CA GLU A 409 5.43 22.55 -17.09
C GLU A 409 6.81 23.22 -17.24
N ALA A 410 6.90 24.55 -17.09
CA ALA A 410 8.18 25.27 -17.18
C ALA A 410 9.10 24.95 -15.99
N HIS A 411 8.55 24.82 -14.78
CA HIS A 411 9.30 24.36 -13.62
C HIS A 411 9.70 22.89 -13.78
N LEU A 412 8.81 22.04 -14.32
CA LEU A 412 9.14 20.65 -14.59
C LEU A 412 10.35 20.53 -15.53
N LYS A 413 10.40 21.31 -16.62
CA LYS A 413 11.54 21.33 -17.55
C LYS A 413 12.86 21.59 -16.80
N LYS A 414 12.91 22.62 -15.96
CA LYS A 414 14.10 22.95 -15.15
C LYS A 414 14.52 21.81 -14.22
N LEU A 415 13.56 21.13 -13.61
CA LEU A 415 13.84 19.98 -12.73
C LEU A 415 14.38 18.78 -13.51
N LEU A 416 13.91 18.56 -14.75
CA LEU A 416 14.42 17.50 -15.63
C LEU A 416 15.85 17.80 -16.10
N GLU A 417 16.12 19.03 -16.55
CA GLU A 417 17.48 19.49 -16.91
C GLU A 417 18.45 19.30 -15.73
N ASN A 418 18.03 19.74 -14.54
CA ASN A 418 18.85 19.58 -13.34
C ASN A 418 19.08 18.12 -12.94
N ALA A 419 18.10 17.23 -13.14
CA ALA A 419 18.28 15.81 -12.87
C ALA A 419 19.29 15.14 -13.82
N ILE A 420 19.47 15.69 -15.04
CA ILE A 420 20.50 15.24 -16.00
C ILE A 420 21.88 15.76 -15.58
N GLU A 421 21.97 17.06 -15.29
CA GLU A 421 23.25 17.74 -15.04
C GLU A 421 23.78 17.49 -13.62
N ASN A 422 22.90 17.53 -12.62
CA ASN A 422 23.24 17.49 -11.19
C ASN A 422 22.43 16.42 -10.42
N PRO A 423 22.43 15.14 -10.82
CA PRO A 423 21.61 14.09 -10.18
C PRO A 423 21.90 13.90 -8.67
N LYS A 424 23.04 14.37 -8.19
CA LYS A 424 23.48 14.27 -6.79
C LYS A 424 23.13 15.48 -5.93
N GLU A 425 22.57 16.57 -6.48
CA GLU A 425 22.33 17.82 -5.74
C GLU A 425 21.57 17.58 -4.43
N PHE A 426 20.46 16.84 -4.48
CA PHE A 426 19.63 16.53 -3.31
C PHE A 426 19.92 15.17 -2.66
N ALA A 427 21.12 14.62 -2.84
CA ALA A 427 21.45 13.29 -2.33
C ALA A 427 21.46 13.23 -0.79
N VAL A 428 21.89 14.31 -0.13
CA VAL A 428 21.95 14.40 1.33
C VAL A 428 20.54 14.39 1.93
N GLU A 429 19.62 15.15 1.34
CA GLU A 429 18.21 15.20 1.74
C GLU A 429 17.52 13.86 1.54
N ARG A 430 17.78 13.18 0.41
CA ARG A 430 17.27 11.81 0.17
C ARG A 430 17.78 10.83 1.21
N GLN A 431 19.08 10.82 1.49
CA GLN A 431 19.65 9.94 2.52
C GLN A 431 19.08 10.24 3.91
N LYS A 432 18.95 11.52 4.26
CA LYS A 432 18.36 11.95 5.53
C LYS A 432 16.89 11.52 5.65
N LEU A 433 16.07 11.75 4.61
CA LEU A 433 14.67 11.31 4.60
C LEU A 433 14.56 9.81 4.84
N ILE A 434 15.39 9.02 4.16
CA ILE A 434 15.37 7.56 4.29
C ILE A 434 15.87 7.11 5.67
N ALA A 435 16.93 7.71 6.20
CA ALA A 435 17.43 7.44 7.55
C ALA A 435 16.38 7.76 8.62
N ASP A 436 15.72 8.92 8.52
CA ASP A 436 14.69 9.38 9.46
C ASP A 436 13.41 8.53 9.35
N PHE A 437 12.98 8.20 8.13
CA PHE A 437 11.73 7.49 7.90
C PHE A 437 11.83 5.99 8.23
N PHE A 438 12.96 5.35 7.93
CA PHE A 438 13.17 3.92 8.16
C PHE A 438 14.03 3.61 9.38
N GLU A 439 14.47 4.62 10.12
CA GLU A 439 15.29 4.47 11.33
C GLU A 439 16.56 3.63 11.07
N ASN A 440 17.16 3.83 9.89
CA ASN A 440 18.28 3.04 9.35
C ASN A 440 18.01 1.52 9.22
N ASN A 441 16.74 1.09 9.16
CA ASN A 441 16.34 -0.31 9.08
C ASN A 441 15.68 -0.63 7.73
N LEU A 442 16.48 -1.10 6.76
CA LEU A 442 16.06 -1.32 5.37
C LEU A 442 16.35 -2.72 4.82
N SER A 443 16.95 -3.62 5.61
CA SER A 443 17.60 -4.84 5.07
C SER A 443 17.23 -6.11 5.86
N GLN A 444 18.10 -7.13 5.83
CA GLN A 444 18.00 -8.43 6.51
C GLN A 444 17.57 -8.31 7.98
N SER A 445 17.97 -7.22 8.65
CA SER A 445 17.52 -6.85 9.99
C SER A 445 15.99 -6.80 10.14
N ILE A 446 15.24 -6.48 9.08
CA ILE A 446 13.77 -6.48 9.09
C ILE A 446 13.24 -7.90 9.23
N LYS A 447 13.76 -8.87 8.46
CA LYS A 447 13.28 -10.27 8.52
C LYS A 447 13.47 -10.83 9.93
N GLU A 448 14.68 -10.67 10.46
CA GLU A 448 15.05 -11.10 11.80
C GLU A 448 14.20 -10.42 12.88
N ASN A 449 13.95 -9.12 12.73
CA ASN A 449 13.11 -8.36 13.65
C ASN A 449 11.65 -8.87 13.64
N PHE A 450 11.05 -9.13 12.47
CA PHE A 450 9.70 -9.70 12.39
C PHE A 450 9.60 -11.04 13.12
N VAL A 451 10.55 -11.93 12.88
CA VAL A 451 10.57 -13.27 13.51
C VAL A 451 10.77 -13.15 15.03
N SER A 452 11.70 -12.30 15.46
CA SER A 452 11.97 -12.01 16.87
C SER A 452 10.76 -11.43 17.60
N VAL A 453 10.06 -10.47 16.98
CA VAL A 453 8.84 -9.86 17.52
C VAL A 453 7.71 -10.88 17.64
N ILE A 454 7.47 -11.70 16.60
CA ILE A 454 6.46 -12.76 16.64
C ILE A 454 6.77 -13.77 17.76
N ALA A 455 8.02 -14.20 17.88
CA ALA A 455 8.46 -15.10 18.95
C ALA A 455 8.29 -14.49 20.35
N THR A 456 8.63 -13.21 20.52
CA THR A 456 8.50 -12.49 21.79
C THR A 456 7.04 -12.40 22.21
N ILE A 457 6.15 -12.00 21.29
CA ILE A 457 4.72 -11.86 21.55
C ILE A 457 4.08 -13.19 21.95
N HIS A 458 4.48 -14.28 21.32
CA HIS A 458 4.01 -15.61 21.71
C HIS A 458 4.36 -15.91 23.18
N ASN A 459 5.58 -15.56 23.62
CA ASN A 459 6.07 -15.82 24.97
C ASN A 459 5.52 -14.87 26.05
N GLU A 460 4.95 -13.71 25.68
CA GLU A 460 4.29 -12.82 26.64
C GLU A 460 3.04 -13.50 27.23
N LYS A 461 2.98 -13.67 28.55
CA LYS A 461 1.84 -14.30 29.25
C LYS A 461 0.66 -13.35 29.42
#